data_AF-A0A7J4J2N8-F1
#
_entry.id   AF-A0A7J4J2N8-F1
#
_cell.length_a   1.000
_cell.length_b   1.000
_cell.length_c   1.000
_cell.angle_alpha   90.00
_cell.angle_beta   90.00
_cell.angle_gamma   90.00
#
_symmetry.space_group_name_H-M   'P 1'
#
loop_
_entity.id
_entity.type
_entity.pdbx_description
1 polymer ?
#
loop_
_entity_poly.entity_id
_entity_poly.type
_entity_poly.pdbx_seq_one_letter_code
_entity_poly.pdbx_strand_id
1 'polypeptide(L)'
;MIRGEQIKLYLWYLVGVMGVVFFWAGVWDGLGSLPYLSNPWISLLVGLAMFTLSGVLFKDVAPFWGTQKTVHSILHHVRTHAQPHQFHIQYHDKLTKKDVFLRGDKLHKIEKDFMIILDEGKKEIFVPVHRIRAVLHKGKHYWKA
;
A
#
# COMPACT_ATOMS: atom_id res chain seq x y z
N MET A 1 15.09 11.88 11.01
CA MET A 1 14.27 12.77 10.14
C MET A 1 12.91 12.17 9.75
N ILE A 2 12.75 10.84 9.73
CA ILE A 2 11.53 10.10 9.27
C ILE A 2 10.25 10.36 10.11
N ARG A 3 10.36 10.84 11.36
CA ARG A 3 9.20 11.03 12.25
C ARG A 3 8.33 12.25 11.88
N GLY A 4 8.91 13.29 11.26
CA GLY A 4 8.19 14.53 10.93
C GLY A 4 7.24 14.40 9.74
N GLU A 5 7.66 13.71 8.67
CA GLU A 5 6.81 13.48 7.49
C GLU A 5 5.62 12.57 7.81
N GLN A 6 5.83 11.53 8.60
CA GLN A 6 4.77 10.62 9.06
C GLN A 6 3.68 11.37 9.84
N ILE A 7 4.06 12.33 10.70
CA ILE A 7 3.10 13.16 11.45
C ILE A 7 2.32 14.08 10.50
N LYS A 8 2.97 14.68 9.51
CA LYS A 8 2.29 15.52 8.51
C LYS A 8 1.27 14.73 7.69
N LEU A 9 1.67 13.54 7.20
CA LEU A 9 0.79 12.62 6.47
C LEU A 9 -0.42 12.21 7.32
N TYR A 10 -0.20 11.91 8.60
CA TYR A 10 -1.28 11.57 9.53
C TYR A 10 -2.24 12.75 9.76
N LEU A 11 -1.72 13.98 9.96
CA LEU A 11 -2.54 15.17 10.12
C LEU A 11 -3.38 15.46 8.88
N TRP A 12 -2.79 15.38 7.69
CA TRP A 12 -3.54 15.54 6.43
C TRP A 12 -4.63 14.50 6.26
N TYR A 13 -4.34 13.25 6.64
CA TYR A 13 -5.35 12.19 6.63
C TYR A 13 -6.50 12.50 7.58
N LEU A 14 -6.19 12.94 8.80
CA LEU A 14 -7.20 13.27 9.81
C LEU A 14 -8.07 14.46 9.35
N VAL A 15 -7.47 15.50 8.78
CA VAL A 15 -8.20 16.62 8.16
C VAL A 15 -9.08 16.15 7.00
N GLY A 16 -8.58 15.24 6.16
CA GLY A 16 -9.36 14.64 5.08
C GLY A 16 -10.58 13.86 5.60
N VAL A 17 -10.41 13.04 6.63
CA VAL A 17 -11.51 12.30 7.27
C VAL A 17 -12.53 13.27 7.87
N MET A 18 -12.08 14.27 8.62
CA MET A 18 -12.98 15.29 9.18
C MET A 18 -13.74 16.03 8.07
N GLY A 19 -13.07 16.40 6.98
CA GLY A 19 -13.70 17.07 5.84
C GLY A 19 -14.82 16.24 5.20
N VAL A 20 -14.60 14.93 5.02
CA VAL A 20 -15.63 14.03 4.48
C VAL A 20 -16.80 13.87 5.46
N VAL A 21 -16.52 13.74 6.76
CA VAL A 21 -17.58 13.67 7.79
C VAL A 21 -18.42 14.95 7.78
N PHE A 22 -17.80 16.12 7.77
CA PHE A 22 -18.52 17.40 7.73
C PHE A 22 -19.27 17.61 6.42
N PHE A 23 -18.69 17.22 5.28
CA PHE A 23 -19.37 17.26 3.98
C PHE A 23 -20.66 16.44 4.01
N TRP A 24 -20.59 15.18 4.48
CA TRP A 24 -21.77 14.34 4.55
C TRP A 24 -22.76 14.77 5.62
N ALA A 25 -22.30 15.32 6.75
CA ALA A 25 -23.18 15.92 7.75
C ALA A 25 -23.97 17.10 7.16
N GLY A 26 -23.31 17.98 6.38
CA GLY A 26 -23.96 19.09 5.69
C GLY A 26 -24.92 18.64 4.58
N VAL A 27 -24.53 17.62 3.80
CA VAL A 27 -25.42 16.99 2.81
C VAL A 27 -26.65 16.39 3.51
N TRP A 28 -26.48 15.73 4.65
CA TRP A 28 -27.58 15.14 5.41
C TRP A 28 -28.51 16.20 6.00
N ASP A 29 -27.97 17.29 6.54
CA ASP A 29 -28.75 18.40 7.08
C ASP A 29 -29.57 19.10 5.96
N GLY A 30 -28.94 19.36 4.81
CA GLY A 30 -29.62 19.92 3.65
C GLY A 30 -30.70 19.00 3.08
N LEU A 31 -30.40 17.69 2.98
CA LEU A 31 -31.36 16.69 2.52
C LEU A 31 -32.48 16.44 3.55
N GLY A 32 -32.20 16.56 4.85
CA GLY A 32 -33.14 16.31 5.94
C GLY A 32 -34.36 17.24 5.93
N SER A 33 -34.25 18.41 5.29
CA SER A 33 -35.38 19.31 5.05
C SER A 33 -36.36 18.83 3.98
N LEU A 34 -36.01 17.81 3.19
CA LEU A 34 -36.89 17.26 2.15
C LEU A 34 -37.92 16.29 2.76
N PRO A 35 -39.22 16.43 2.45
CA PRO A 35 -40.28 15.62 3.03
C PRO A 35 -40.13 14.11 2.71
N TYR A 36 -39.40 13.75 1.64
CA TYR A 36 -39.18 12.38 1.20
C TYR A 36 -38.25 11.57 2.13
N LEU A 37 -37.39 12.22 2.90
CA LEU A 37 -36.45 11.55 3.83
C LEU A 37 -37.09 11.11 5.15
N SER A 38 -38.33 11.52 5.39
CA SER A 38 -39.16 10.96 6.46
C SER A 38 -39.49 9.48 6.25
N ASN A 39 -39.39 8.97 5.01
CA ASN A 39 -39.57 7.56 4.70
C ASN A 39 -38.30 6.75 5.04
N PRO A 40 -38.37 5.78 5.96
CA PRO A 40 -37.22 4.98 6.40
C PRO A 40 -36.50 4.24 5.26
N TRP A 41 -37.21 3.83 4.21
CA TRP A 41 -36.61 3.12 3.08
C TRP A 41 -35.77 4.04 2.20
N ILE A 42 -36.23 5.28 2.01
CA ILE A 42 -35.54 6.29 1.21
C ILE A 42 -34.28 6.75 1.95
N SER A 43 -34.36 6.98 3.27
CA SER A 43 -33.20 7.35 4.08
C SER A 43 -32.13 6.25 4.12
N LEU A 44 -32.54 4.98 4.17
CA LEU A 44 -31.64 3.84 4.08
C LEU A 44 -30.93 3.76 2.72
N LEU A 45 -31.66 4.00 1.62
CA LEU A 45 -31.11 3.98 0.26
C LEU A 45 -30.10 5.13 0.07
N VAL A 46 -30.43 6.33 0.55
CA VAL A 46 -29.52 7.49 0.55
C VAL A 46 -28.26 7.18 1.37
N GLY A 47 -28.41 6.64 2.58
CA GLY A 47 -27.27 6.23 3.40
C GLY A 47 -26.37 5.19 2.72
N LEU A 48 -26.96 4.20 2.06
CA LEU A 48 -26.22 3.19 1.29
C LEU A 48 -25.48 3.79 0.09
N ALA A 49 -26.11 4.74 -0.61
CA ALA A 49 -25.49 5.47 -1.71
C ALA A 49 -24.31 6.33 -1.23
N MET A 50 -24.45 7.03 -0.10
CA MET A 50 -23.36 7.80 0.52
C MET A 50 -22.20 6.89 0.94
N PHE A 51 -22.50 5.71 1.50
CA PHE A 51 -21.49 4.73 1.91
C PHE A 51 -20.72 4.16 0.70
N THR A 52 -21.43 3.78 -0.35
CA THR A 52 -20.82 3.24 -1.58
C THR A 52 -19.98 4.30 -2.30
N LEU A 53 -20.48 5.53 -2.44
CA LEU A 53 -19.72 6.66 -3.00
C LEU A 53 -18.48 6.98 -2.17
N SER A 54 -18.59 6.97 -0.84
CA SER A 54 -17.45 7.14 0.05
C SER A 54 -16.43 6.02 -0.16
N GLY A 55 -16.87 4.76 -0.21
CA GLY A 55 -15.99 3.63 -0.48
C GLY A 55 -15.23 3.73 -1.81
N VAL A 56 -15.87 4.25 -2.85
CA VAL A 56 -15.21 4.53 -4.14
C VAL A 56 -14.17 5.65 -4.00
N LEU A 57 -14.53 6.76 -3.34
CA LEU A 57 -13.61 7.89 -3.14
C LEU A 57 -12.40 7.52 -2.27
N PHE A 58 -12.59 6.66 -1.26
CA PHE A 58 -11.53 6.25 -0.33
C PHE A 58 -10.60 5.15 -0.88
N LYS A 59 -10.96 4.50 -1.99
CA LYS A 59 -10.16 3.43 -2.59
C LYS A 59 -8.76 3.88 -3.00
N ASP A 60 -8.59 5.16 -3.32
CA ASP A 60 -7.33 5.75 -3.79
C ASP A 60 -6.56 6.54 -2.70
N VAL A 61 -7.16 6.74 -1.52
CA VAL A 61 -6.63 7.67 -0.49
C VAL A 61 -5.93 6.94 0.66
N ALA A 62 -5.70 5.63 0.54
CA ALA A 62 -4.92 4.86 1.50
C ALA A 62 -3.41 4.92 1.13
N PRO A 63 -2.60 5.80 1.73
CA PRO A 63 -1.17 5.93 1.40
C PRO A 63 -0.37 4.64 1.67
N PHE A 64 -0.90 3.74 2.51
CA PHE A 64 -0.26 2.47 2.86
C PHE A 64 -0.52 1.33 1.87
N TRP A 65 -1.54 1.41 1.01
CA TRP A 65 -1.91 0.30 0.12
C TRP A 65 -1.28 0.40 -1.28
N GLY A 66 -0.85 1.59 -1.71
CA GLY A 66 -0.22 1.79 -3.02
C GLY A 66 1.19 1.21 -3.12
N THR A 67 2.00 1.36 -2.08
CA THR A 67 3.41 0.92 -2.06
C THR A 67 3.55 -0.58 -2.23
N GLN A 68 2.70 -1.39 -1.59
CA GLN A 68 2.75 -2.85 -1.72
C GLN A 68 2.49 -3.32 -3.16
N LYS A 69 1.50 -2.73 -3.85
CA LYS A 69 1.22 -3.06 -5.26
C LYS A 69 2.39 -2.71 -6.17
N THR A 70 3.03 -1.56 -5.93
CA THR A 70 4.21 -1.12 -6.67
C THR A 70 5.39 -2.07 -6.45
N VAL A 71 5.68 -2.45 -5.20
CA VAL A 71 6.76 -3.41 -4.91
C VAL A 71 6.49 -4.76 -5.56
N HIS A 72 5.25 -5.25 -5.51
CA HIS A 72 4.88 -6.52 -6.13
C HIS A 72 5.07 -6.49 -7.66
N SER A 73 4.68 -5.39 -8.32
CA SER A 73 4.91 -5.20 -9.76
C SER A 73 6.40 -5.18 -10.10
N ILE A 74 7.21 -4.50 -9.29
CA ILE A 74 8.67 -4.42 -9.47
C ILE A 74 9.32 -5.78 -9.27
N LEU A 75 8.98 -6.50 -8.21
CA LEU A 75 9.52 -7.84 -7.96
C LEU A 75 9.12 -8.82 -9.08
N HIS A 76 7.89 -8.74 -9.56
CA HIS A 76 7.46 -9.51 -10.71
C HIS A 76 8.30 -9.17 -11.95
N HIS A 77 8.53 -7.88 -12.21
CA HIS A 77 9.39 -7.43 -13.31
C HIS A 77 10.82 -7.97 -13.19
N VAL A 78 11.43 -7.88 -11.99
CA VAL A 78 12.77 -8.42 -11.70
C VAL A 78 12.85 -9.91 -12.02
N ARG A 79 11.83 -10.69 -11.63
CA ARG A 79 11.77 -12.14 -11.87
C ARG A 79 11.65 -12.48 -13.35
N THR A 80 10.82 -11.75 -14.10
CA THR A 80 10.58 -12.00 -15.53
C THR A 80 11.62 -11.36 -16.45
N HIS A 81 12.54 -10.56 -15.91
CA HIS A 81 13.55 -9.87 -16.71
C HIS A 81 14.50 -10.87 -17.36
N ALA A 82 15.00 -10.58 -18.56
CA ALA A 82 15.96 -11.44 -19.27
C ALA A 82 17.30 -11.64 -18.52
N GLN A 83 17.60 -10.76 -17.56
CA GLN A 83 18.87 -10.72 -16.82
C GLN A 83 18.62 -10.48 -15.32
N PRO A 84 17.97 -11.41 -14.60
CA PRO A 84 17.56 -11.20 -13.21
C PRO A 84 18.77 -11.08 -12.26
N HIS A 85 19.91 -11.66 -12.64
CA HIS A 85 21.18 -11.60 -11.90
C HIS A 85 21.76 -10.19 -11.76
N GLN A 86 21.33 -9.23 -12.59
CA GLN A 86 21.78 -7.82 -12.52
C GLN A 86 21.02 -7.00 -11.48
N PHE A 87 19.91 -7.54 -10.97
CA PHE A 87 19.13 -6.91 -9.93
C PHE A 87 19.64 -7.30 -8.55
N HIS A 88 19.69 -6.33 -7.65
CA HIS A 88 19.99 -6.51 -6.24
C HIS A 88 18.83 -5.96 -5.42
N ILE A 89 18.18 -6.83 -4.66
CA ILE A 89 17.08 -6.50 -3.77
C ILE A 89 17.67 -6.26 -2.39
N GLN A 90 17.55 -5.04 -1.89
CA GLN A 90 17.98 -4.65 -0.55
C GLN A 90 16.80 -4.79 0.40
N TYR A 91 16.93 -5.61 1.42
CA TYR A 91 15.92 -5.75 2.48
C TYR A 91 16.53 -5.61 3.86
N HIS A 92 15.72 -5.20 4.83
CA HIS A 92 16.13 -5.09 6.21
C HIS A 92 15.86 -6.39 6.96
N ASP A 93 16.91 -7.06 7.42
CA ASP A 93 16.77 -8.23 8.28
C ASP A 93 16.61 -7.77 9.74
N LYS A 94 15.46 -8.13 10.33
CA LYS A 94 15.11 -7.76 11.71
C LYS A 94 15.95 -8.52 12.74
N LEU A 95 16.43 -9.73 12.41
CA LEU A 95 17.23 -10.54 13.32
C LEU A 95 18.63 -9.97 13.46
N THR A 96 19.29 -9.69 12.34
CA THR A 96 20.64 -9.12 12.32
C THR A 96 20.67 -7.60 12.44
N LYS A 97 19.52 -6.92 12.31
CA LYS A 97 19.37 -5.46 12.25
C LYS A 97 20.22 -4.81 11.15
N LYS A 98 20.52 -5.56 10.08
CA LYS A 98 21.35 -5.13 8.96
C LYS A 98 20.56 -5.15 7.67
N ASP A 99 21.00 -4.31 6.73
CA ASP A 99 20.48 -4.37 5.36
C ASP A 99 21.28 -5.42 4.59
N VAL A 100 20.56 -6.37 4.01
CA VAL A 100 21.12 -7.49 3.27
C VAL A 100 20.76 -7.33 1.80
N PHE A 101 21.75 -7.57 0.93
CA PHE A 101 21.57 -7.54 -0.52
C PHE A 101 21.36 -8.96 -1.03
N LEU A 102 20.32 -9.15 -1.82
CA LEU A 102 20.00 -10.40 -2.48
C LEU A 102 20.03 -10.21 -3.98
N ARG A 103 20.63 -11.17 -4.67
CA ARG A 103 20.60 -11.18 -6.13
C ARG A 103 19.21 -11.59 -6.62
N GLY A 104 18.73 -10.94 -7.67
CA GLY A 104 17.38 -11.15 -8.21
C GLY A 104 17.19 -12.52 -8.86
N ASP A 105 18.26 -13.23 -9.19
CA ASP A 105 18.23 -14.63 -9.67
C ASP A 105 17.84 -15.64 -8.58
N LYS A 106 18.06 -15.31 -7.30
CA LYS A 106 17.64 -16.15 -6.15
C LYS A 106 16.15 -16.02 -5.84
N LEU A 107 15.43 -15.14 -6.54
CA LEU A 107 14.00 -14.92 -6.37
C LEU A 107 13.19 -16.06 -7.01
N HIS A 108 12.66 -16.97 -6.19
CA HIS A 108 11.94 -18.14 -6.69
C HIS A 108 10.45 -17.88 -6.91
N LYS A 109 9.78 -17.36 -5.87
CA LYS A 109 8.32 -17.17 -5.86
C LYS A 109 7.96 -15.92 -5.08
N ILE A 110 6.87 -15.27 -5.47
CA ILE A 110 6.28 -14.13 -4.76
C ILE A 110 4.87 -14.57 -4.39
N GLU A 111 4.56 -14.60 -3.11
CA GLU A 111 3.25 -14.99 -2.59
C GLU A 111 2.66 -13.87 -1.73
N LYS A 112 1.65 -13.18 -2.27
CA LYS A 112 0.93 -12.09 -1.60
C LYS A 112 1.89 -11.06 -0.99
N ASP A 113 2.20 -11.20 0.29
CA ASP A 113 3.01 -10.30 1.11
C ASP A 113 4.44 -10.77 1.36
N PHE A 114 4.83 -11.92 0.79
CA PHE A 114 6.14 -12.54 1.00
C PHE A 114 6.87 -12.81 -0.31
N MET A 115 8.18 -12.62 -0.25
CA MET A 115 9.13 -13.05 -1.23
C MET A 115 9.80 -14.34 -0.74
N ILE A 116 9.75 -15.39 -1.55
CA ILE A 116 10.36 -16.69 -1.27
C ILE A 116 11.68 -16.79 -2.01
N ILE A 117 12.73 -17.05 -1.26
CA ILE A 117 14.11 -17.03 -1.73
C ILE A 117 14.72 -18.38 -1.43
N LEU A 118 15.37 -18.97 -2.42
CA LEU A 118 16.17 -20.18 -2.25
C LEU A 118 17.60 -19.76 -1.94
N ASP A 119 18.04 -20.02 -0.71
CA ASP A 119 19.44 -19.87 -0.34
C ASP A 119 20.27 -21.06 -0.88
N GLU A 120 21.59 -20.89 -0.98
CA GLU A 120 22.56 -21.85 -1.54
C GLU A 120 22.56 -23.22 -0.83
N GLY A 121 21.85 -23.36 0.30
CA GLY A 121 21.63 -24.61 1.03
C GLY A 121 20.22 -25.22 0.91
N LYS A 122 19.41 -24.86 -0.10
CA LYS A 122 18.00 -25.30 -0.28
C LYS A 122 17.04 -24.86 0.85
N LYS A 123 17.40 -23.86 1.65
CA LYS A 123 16.49 -23.28 2.63
C LYS A 123 15.66 -22.19 1.97
N GLU A 124 14.34 -22.31 2.10
CA GLU A 124 13.41 -21.27 1.71
C GLU A 124 13.36 -20.19 2.79
N ILE A 125 13.69 -18.97 2.40
CA ILE A 125 13.61 -17.80 3.27
C ILE A 125 12.41 -16.98 2.84
N PHE A 126 11.51 -16.71 3.78
CA PHE A 126 10.36 -15.85 3.60
C PHE A 126 10.72 -14.42 4.01
N VAL A 127 10.88 -13.54 3.04
CA VAL A 127 11.15 -12.12 3.27
C VAL A 127 9.85 -11.33 3.05
N PRO A 128 9.28 -10.70 4.08
CA PRO A 128 8.10 -9.87 3.90
C PRO A 128 8.37 -8.67 2.98
N VAL A 129 7.46 -8.39 2.05
CA VAL A 129 7.60 -7.33 1.03
C VAL A 129 7.78 -5.95 1.66
N HIS A 130 7.13 -5.68 2.80
CA HIS A 130 7.27 -4.42 3.54
C HIS A 130 8.68 -4.18 4.12
N ARG A 131 9.58 -5.18 4.12
CA ARG A 131 10.97 -5.04 4.57
C ARG A 131 11.93 -4.68 3.44
N ILE A 132 11.46 -4.68 2.20
CA ILE A 132 12.27 -4.34 1.03
C ILE A 132 12.44 -2.82 1.00
N ARG A 133 13.69 -2.36 1.02
CA ARG A 133 14.05 -0.93 1.06
C ARG A 133 14.38 -0.39 -0.31
N ALA A 134 15.02 -1.19 -1.16
CA ALA A 134 15.39 -0.77 -2.49
C ALA A 134 15.58 -1.96 -3.43
N VAL A 135 15.45 -1.69 -4.73
CA VAL A 135 15.87 -2.57 -5.80
C VAL A 135 16.88 -1.82 -6.65
N LEU A 136 18.07 -2.37 -6.80
CA LEU A 136 19.13 -1.83 -7.65
C LEU A 136 19.23 -2.65 -8.93
N HIS A 137 19.49 -1.99 -10.05
CA HIS A 137 19.81 -2.63 -11.33
C HIS A 137 21.16 -2.10 -11.81
N LYS A 138 22.15 -3.00 -11.97
CA LYS A 138 23.54 -2.62 -12.33
C LYS A 138 24.12 -1.54 -11.41
N GLY A 139 23.84 -1.63 -10.11
CA GLY A 139 24.31 -0.68 -9.09
C GLY A 139 23.56 0.66 -9.04
N LYS A 140 22.59 0.91 -9.93
CA LYS A 140 21.74 2.11 -9.89
C LYS A 140 20.40 1.80 -9.22
N HIS A 141 19.85 2.76 -8.47
CA HIS A 141 18.52 2.61 -7.88
C HIS A 141 17.46 2.52 -8.98
N TYR A 142 16.84 1.35 -9.10
CA TYR A 142 15.68 1.13 -9.94
C TYR A 142 14.40 1.49 -9.16
N TRP A 143 14.39 1.20 -7.87
CA TRP A 143 13.32 1.59 -6.95
C TRP A 143 13.82 1.75 -5.52
N LYS A 144 13.16 2.62 -4.74
CA LYS A 144 13.45 2.88 -3.33
C LYS A 144 12.13 3.17 -2.58
N ALA A 145 11.99 2.55 -1.41
CA ALA A 145 10.86 2.72 -0.48
C ALA A 145 10.98 4.01 0.35
#